data_AF-A0A7J7LJ22-F1
#
_entry.id   AF-A0A7J7LJ22-F1
#
_cell.length_a   1.000
_cell.length_b   1.000
_cell.length_c   1.000
_cell.angle_alpha   90.00
_cell.angle_beta   90.00
_cell.angle_gamma   90.00
#
_symmetry.space_group_name_H-M   'P 1'
#
loop_
_entity.id
_entity.type
_entity.pdbx_description
1 polymer ?
#
loop_
_entity_poly.entity_id
_entity_poly.type
_entity_poly.pdbx_seq_one_letter_code
_entity_poly.pdbx_strand_id
1 'polypeptide(L)'
;MRHNNIKEAGSVGVWAEVESQQFNPAISPIVYQICILPVFGKTPDQTIVDTHVEKLEKVLDVYEARLKSSKYLAGDFFSLADLHHFPYTFYFMTTPYASMVNSRPHVKAWWEDISSRPAFKKVAEGMSFGK
;
A
#
# COMPACT_ATOMS: atom_id res chain seq x y z
N MET A 1 0.00 -18.03 -10.46
CA MET A 1 1.17 -18.48 -9.67
C MET A 1 2.30 -18.84 -10.63
N ARG A 2 3.55 -18.47 -10.32
CA ARG A 2 4.74 -18.79 -11.16
C ARG A 2 5.22 -20.22 -10.89
N HIS A 3 4.42 -21.21 -11.28
CA HIS A 3 4.67 -22.63 -10.97
C HIS A 3 6.03 -23.16 -11.45
N ASN A 4 6.64 -22.50 -12.43
CA ASN A 4 7.93 -22.92 -13.01
C ASN A 4 9.15 -22.30 -12.32
N ASN A 5 8.96 -21.40 -11.33
CA ASN A 5 10.05 -20.83 -10.54
C ASN A 5 9.65 -20.76 -9.05
N ILE A 6 10.01 -21.81 -8.32
CA ILE A 6 9.63 -22.00 -6.91
C ILE A 6 10.17 -20.88 -6.02
N LYS A 7 11.37 -20.36 -6.32
CA LYS A 7 11.97 -19.27 -5.54
C LYS A 7 11.18 -17.97 -5.68
N GLU A 8 10.79 -17.63 -6.91
CA GLU A 8 9.94 -16.47 -7.16
C GLU A 8 8.54 -16.65 -6.55
N ALA A 9 7.94 -17.83 -6.72
CA ALA A 9 6.63 -18.13 -6.13
C ALA A 9 6.66 -18.01 -4.60
N GLY A 10 7.71 -18.52 -3.95
CA GLY A 10 7.92 -18.38 -2.51
C GLY A 10 8.06 -16.92 -2.09
N SER A 11 8.81 -16.10 -2.84
CA SER A 11 8.94 -14.67 -2.55
C SER A 11 7.62 -13.91 -2.70
N VAL A 12 6.81 -14.24 -3.71
CA VAL A 12 5.46 -13.67 -3.85
C VAL A 12 4.60 -14.01 -2.64
N GLY A 13 4.64 -15.26 -2.17
CA GLY A 13 3.91 -15.68 -0.96
C GLY A 13 4.33 -14.90 0.28
N VAL A 14 5.65 -14.75 0.49
CA VAL A 14 6.18 -13.96 1.62
C VAL A 14 5.66 -12.52 1.59
N TRP A 15 5.76 -11.83 0.45
CA TRP A 15 5.35 -10.42 0.38
C TRP A 15 3.84 -10.22 0.36
N ALA A 16 3.06 -11.21 -0.07
CA ALA A 16 1.62 -11.21 0.15
C ALA A 16 1.25 -11.35 1.63
N GLU A 17 1.96 -12.18 2.39
CA GLU A 17 1.74 -12.25 3.85
C GLU A 17 2.26 -11.01 4.58
N VAL A 18 3.35 -10.39 4.13
CA VAL A 18 3.79 -9.10 4.68
C VAL A 18 2.74 -8.02 4.42
N GLU A 19 2.11 -8.00 3.24
CA GLU A 19 0.96 -7.12 2.97
C GLU A 19 -0.13 -7.34 4.01
N SER A 20 -0.60 -8.58 4.16
CA SER A 20 -1.77 -8.89 4.97
C SER A 20 -1.54 -8.77 6.48
N GLN A 21 -0.33 -9.06 6.96
CA GLN A 21 -0.03 -9.13 8.40
C GLN A 21 0.73 -7.92 8.94
N GLN A 22 1.42 -7.15 8.09
CA GLN A 22 2.24 -6.01 8.52
C GLN A 22 1.73 -4.69 7.94
N PHE A 23 1.52 -4.64 6.63
CA PHE A 23 1.11 -3.41 5.96
C PHE A 23 -0.36 -3.08 6.20
N ASN A 24 -1.27 -3.99 5.88
CA ASN A 24 -2.71 -3.78 5.97
C ASN A 24 -3.18 -3.43 7.39
N PRO A 25 -2.72 -4.09 8.47
CA PRO A 25 -3.08 -3.70 9.85
C PRO A 25 -2.53 -2.33 10.27
N ALA A 26 -1.49 -1.83 9.61
CA ALA A 26 -0.94 -0.50 9.85
C ALA A 26 -1.73 0.59 9.08
N ILE A 27 -2.00 0.39 7.78
CA ILE A 27 -2.63 1.39 6.91
C ILE A 27 -4.16 1.45 7.01
N SER A 28 -4.83 0.30 7.18
CA SER A 28 -6.29 0.24 7.09
C SER A 28 -6.99 1.08 8.16
N PRO A 29 -6.51 1.19 9.42
CA PRO A 29 -7.15 2.07 10.40
C PRO A 29 -7.00 3.54 10.05
N ILE A 30 -5.89 3.96 9.44
CA ILE A 30 -5.70 5.34 8.96
C ILE A 30 -6.74 5.66 7.88
N VAL A 31 -6.84 4.81 6.87
CA VAL A 31 -7.80 4.98 5.77
C VAL A 31 -9.24 4.92 6.29
N TYR A 32 -9.53 4.03 7.22
CA TYR A 32 -10.87 3.94 7.82
C TYR A 32 -11.24 5.23 8.56
N GLN A 33 -10.33 5.75 9.40
CA GLN A 33 -10.56 6.97 10.15
C GLN A 33 -10.73 8.19 9.24
N ILE A 34 -9.83 8.38 8.27
CA ILE A 34 -9.76 9.62 7.47
C ILE A 34 -10.70 9.59 6.27
N CYS A 35 -10.85 8.45 5.61
CA CYS A 35 -11.58 8.35 4.35
C CYS A 35 -12.99 7.77 4.53
N ILE A 36 -13.16 6.76 5.39
CA ILE A 36 -14.40 5.97 5.46
C ILE A 36 -15.37 6.54 6.49
N LEU A 37 -14.93 6.86 7.71
CA LEU A 37 -15.81 7.41 8.75
C LEU A 37 -16.54 8.69 8.33
N PRO A 38 -15.90 9.68 7.68
CA PRO A 38 -16.59 10.90 7.26
C PRO A 38 -17.71 10.65 6.25
N VAL A 39 -17.60 9.62 5.40
CA VAL A 39 -18.66 9.21 4.46
C VAL A 39 -19.94 8.79 5.20
N PHE A 40 -19.80 8.29 6.43
CA PHE A 40 -20.92 7.96 7.31
C PHE A 40 -21.28 9.08 8.29
N GLY A 41 -20.78 10.30 8.09
CA GLY A 41 -21.03 11.43 8.99
C GLY A 41 -20.38 11.30 10.37
N LYS A 42 -19.36 10.44 10.51
CA LYS A 42 -18.63 10.23 11.77
C LYS A 42 -17.31 11.00 11.76
N THR A 43 -16.89 11.45 12.94
CA THR A 43 -15.63 12.17 13.13
C THR A 43 -14.46 11.18 13.30
N PRO A 44 -13.31 11.40 12.63
CA PRO A 44 -12.10 10.63 12.85
C PRO A 44 -11.58 10.74 14.30
N ASP A 45 -11.04 9.65 14.83
CA ASP A 45 -10.26 9.61 16.06
C ASP A 45 -8.77 9.76 15.75
N GLN A 46 -8.23 10.94 16.06
CA GLN A 46 -6.84 11.28 15.78
C GLN A 46 -5.84 10.39 16.54
N THR A 47 -6.20 9.88 17.73
CA THR A 47 -5.32 9.00 18.52
C THR A 47 -5.07 7.68 17.80
N ILE A 48 -6.12 7.13 17.15
CA ILE A 48 -6.01 5.92 16.34
C ILE A 48 -5.16 6.20 15.10
N VAL A 49 -5.35 7.35 14.46
CA VAL A 49 -4.55 7.76 13.29
C VAL A 49 -3.07 7.84 13.66
N ASP A 50 -2.72 8.59 14.70
CA ASP A 50 -1.33 8.83 15.11
C ASP A 50 -0.62 7.50 15.47
N THR A 51 -1.29 6.64 16.23
CA THR A 51 -0.78 5.30 16.60
C THR A 51 -0.46 4.46 15.37
N HIS A 52 -1.29 4.54 14.33
CA HIS A 52 -1.13 3.73 13.12
C HIS A 52 -0.18 4.36 12.11
N VAL A 53 -0.05 5.69 12.09
CA VAL A 53 0.98 6.42 11.35
C VAL A 53 2.37 5.97 11.80
N GLU A 54 2.64 5.93 13.11
CA GLU A 54 3.94 5.46 13.63
C GLU A 54 4.24 4.00 13.24
N LYS A 55 3.23 3.14 13.22
CA LYS A 55 3.38 1.74 12.78
C LYS A 55 3.67 1.66 11.29
N LEU A 56 2.92 2.39 10.48
CA LEU A 56 3.08 2.40 9.04
C LEU A 56 4.43 2.99 8.63
N GLU A 57 4.94 3.99 9.35
CA GLU A 57 6.26 4.56 9.12
C GLU A 57 7.35 3.49 9.15
N LYS A 58 7.37 2.66 10.20
CA LYS A 58 8.33 1.56 10.37
C LYS A 58 8.18 0.49 9.28
N VAL A 59 6.95 0.18 8.87
CA VAL A 59 6.69 -0.76 7.76
C VAL A 59 7.26 -0.19 6.46
N LEU A 60 6.99 1.09 6.17
CA LEU A 60 7.47 1.73 4.96
C LEU A 60 9.00 1.85 4.91
N ASP A 61 9.69 1.94 6.05
CA ASP A 61 11.16 1.88 6.10
C ASP A 61 11.71 0.53 5.65
N VAL A 62 11.05 -0.56 6.03
CA VAL A 62 11.39 -1.91 5.54
C VAL A 62 11.13 -2.02 4.03
N TYR A 63 10.04 -1.42 3.55
CA TYR A 63 9.70 -1.40 2.12
C TYR A 63 10.71 -0.58 1.32
N GLU A 64 11.14 0.57 1.84
CA GLU A 64 12.17 1.40 1.23
C GLU A 64 13.48 0.63 1.06
N ALA A 65 13.93 -0.07 2.11
CA ALA A 65 15.11 -0.93 2.04
C ALA A 65 14.93 -2.08 1.03
N ARG A 66 13.74 -2.69 0.98
CA ARG A 66 13.43 -3.75 0.01
C ARG A 66 13.48 -3.23 -1.42
N LEU A 67 12.80 -2.13 -1.70
CA LEU A 67 12.64 -1.56 -3.05
C LEU A 67 13.90 -0.86 -3.54
N LYS A 68 14.84 -0.54 -2.65
CA LYS A 68 16.22 -0.21 -3.02
C LYS A 68 16.96 -1.37 -3.68
N SER A 69 16.64 -2.61 -3.31
CA SER A 69 17.33 -3.82 -3.78
C SER A 69 16.64 -4.54 -4.94
N SER A 70 15.40 -4.18 -5.25
CA SER A 70 14.51 -4.95 -6.13
C SER A 70 13.43 -4.03 -6.69
N LYS A 71 13.10 -4.17 -7.98
CA LYS A 71 12.12 -3.27 -8.61
C LYS A 71 10.71 -3.38 -8.00
N TYR A 72 10.30 -4.58 -7.62
CA TYR A 72 9.01 -4.88 -6.98
C TYR A 72 9.23 -5.67 -5.68
N LEU A 73 8.18 -5.85 -4.89
CA LEU A 73 8.29 -6.48 -3.57
C LEU A 73 8.83 -7.91 -3.66
N ALA A 74 8.35 -8.72 -4.62
CA ALA A 74 8.75 -10.11 -4.78
C ALA A 74 10.00 -10.33 -5.65
N GLY A 75 10.59 -9.27 -6.22
CA GLY A 75 11.71 -9.38 -7.17
C GLY A 75 11.60 -8.35 -8.30
N ASP A 76 12.26 -8.60 -9.43
CA ASP A 76 12.25 -7.70 -10.58
C ASP A 76 11.03 -7.89 -11.51
N PHE A 77 9.91 -8.36 -10.95
CA PHE A 77 8.66 -8.54 -11.67
C PHE A 77 7.45 -8.14 -10.83
N PHE A 78 6.48 -7.51 -11.49
CA PHE A 78 5.19 -7.21 -10.88
C PHE A 78 4.45 -8.50 -10.54
N SER A 79 3.88 -8.57 -9.33
CA SER A 79 3.28 -9.77 -8.79
C SER A 79 1.99 -9.50 -8.00
N LEU A 80 1.37 -10.57 -7.50
CA LEU A 80 0.20 -10.47 -6.64
C LEU A 80 0.52 -9.71 -5.33
N ALA A 81 1.75 -9.82 -4.84
CA ALA A 81 2.19 -9.08 -3.66
C ALA A 81 2.04 -7.58 -3.89
N ASP A 82 2.51 -7.05 -5.02
CA ASP A 82 2.36 -5.63 -5.36
C ASP A 82 0.89 -5.24 -5.59
N LEU A 83 0.13 -6.15 -6.19
CA LEU A 83 -1.28 -5.91 -6.51
C LEU A 83 -2.13 -5.67 -5.27
N HIS A 84 -1.94 -6.47 -4.22
CA HIS A 84 -2.75 -6.39 -3.00
C HIS A 84 -2.62 -5.03 -2.29
N HIS A 85 -1.50 -4.33 -2.45
CA HIS A 85 -1.29 -3.02 -1.82
C HIS A 85 -2.12 -1.89 -2.45
N PHE A 86 -2.58 -2.06 -3.69
CA PHE A 86 -3.15 -0.97 -4.47
C PHE A 86 -4.36 -0.30 -3.79
N PRO A 87 -5.40 -1.01 -3.32
CA PRO A 87 -6.62 -0.36 -2.89
C PRO A 87 -6.43 0.58 -1.69
N TYR A 88 -5.75 0.12 -0.63
CA TYR A 88 -5.52 0.95 0.56
C TYR A 88 -4.49 2.05 0.30
N THR A 89 -3.46 1.78 -0.49
CA THR A 89 -2.47 2.81 -0.83
C THR A 89 -3.12 3.91 -1.66
N PHE A 90 -4.01 3.58 -2.59
CA PHE A 90 -4.75 4.56 -3.39
C PHE A 90 -5.52 5.55 -2.50
N TYR A 91 -6.30 5.06 -1.54
CA TYR A 91 -7.01 5.93 -0.60
C TYR A 91 -6.07 6.67 0.34
N PHE A 92 -5.03 6.01 0.86
CA PHE A 92 -4.05 6.65 1.73
C PHE A 92 -3.36 7.84 1.04
N MET A 93 -3.11 7.75 -0.27
CA MET A 93 -2.50 8.82 -1.06
C MET A 93 -3.41 10.05 -1.25
N THR A 94 -4.71 9.98 -0.92
CA THR A 94 -5.61 11.15 -0.89
C THR A 94 -5.66 11.83 0.48
N THR A 95 -4.98 11.28 1.48
CA THR A 95 -4.92 11.82 2.85
C THR A 95 -3.73 12.79 3.04
N PRO A 96 -3.74 13.61 4.11
CA PRO A 96 -2.58 14.44 4.47
C PRO A 96 -1.28 13.65 4.74
N TYR A 97 -1.36 12.34 4.95
CA TYR A 97 -0.23 11.47 5.27
C TYR A 97 0.48 10.88 4.03
N ALA A 98 0.03 11.23 2.81
CA ALA A 98 0.67 10.81 1.56
C ALA A 98 2.17 11.14 1.50
N SER A 99 2.63 12.15 2.24
CA SER A 99 4.04 12.49 2.40
C SER A 99 4.89 11.32 2.89
N MET A 100 4.34 10.36 3.65
CA MET A 100 5.06 9.18 4.11
C MET A 100 5.49 8.26 2.96
N VAL A 101 4.68 8.14 1.92
CA VAL A 101 5.07 7.45 0.69
C VAL A 101 6.02 8.32 -0.11
N ASN A 102 5.68 9.61 -0.26
CA ASN A 102 6.44 10.52 -1.12
C ASN A 102 7.86 10.86 -0.61
N SER A 103 8.12 10.76 0.69
CA SER A 103 9.44 11.02 1.30
C SER A 103 10.41 9.85 1.15
N ARG A 104 9.93 8.67 0.74
CA ARG A 104 10.69 7.44 0.55
C ARG A 104 10.87 7.19 -0.95
N PRO A 105 12.03 7.54 -1.54
CA PRO A 105 12.15 7.59 -3.00
C PRO A 105 11.89 6.26 -3.71
N HIS A 106 12.27 5.12 -3.11
CA HIS A 106 12.05 3.81 -3.75
C HIS A 106 10.60 3.35 -3.58
N VAL A 107 9.99 3.59 -2.42
CA VAL A 107 8.54 3.36 -2.21
C VAL A 107 7.72 4.25 -3.15
N LYS A 108 8.05 5.54 -3.27
CA LYS A 108 7.37 6.47 -4.18
C LYS A 108 7.46 6.00 -5.63
N ALA A 109 8.67 5.65 -6.09
CA ALA A 109 8.86 5.18 -7.46
C ALA A 109 8.09 3.87 -7.74
N TRP A 110 8.08 2.94 -6.78
CA TRP A 110 7.28 1.72 -6.86
C TRP A 110 5.79 2.03 -6.93
N TRP A 111 5.28 2.92 -6.08
CA TRP A 111 3.88 3.33 -6.07
C TRP A 111 3.49 3.97 -7.41
N GLU A 112 4.31 4.88 -7.93
CA GLU A 112 4.09 5.53 -9.23
C GLU A 112 4.08 4.50 -10.38
N ASP A 113 5.00 3.53 -10.38
CA ASP A 113 5.00 2.43 -11.36
C ASP A 113 3.70 1.63 -11.27
N ILE A 114 3.38 1.04 -10.11
CA ILE A 114 2.21 0.17 -10.01
C ILE A 114 0.92 0.94 -10.27
N SER A 115 0.73 2.12 -9.71
CA SER A 115 -0.52 2.89 -9.88
C SER A 115 -0.70 3.40 -11.32
N SER A 116 0.37 3.55 -12.10
CA SER A 116 0.29 3.99 -13.50
C SER A 116 -0.23 2.93 -14.47
N ARG A 117 -0.30 1.66 -14.05
CA ARG A 117 -0.68 0.54 -14.92
C ARG A 117 -2.14 0.68 -15.40
N PRO A 118 -2.44 0.38 -16.68
CA PRO A 118 -3.80 0.58 -17.24
C PRO A 118 -4.92 -0.11 -16.44
N ALA A 119 -4.66 -1.32 -15.93
CA ALA A 119 -5.63 -2.06 -15.12
C ALA A 119 -5.99 -1.32 -13.82
N PHE A 120 -5.00 -0.71 -13.16
CA PHE A 120 -5.24 0.04 -11.94
C PHE A 120 -5.86 1.41 -12.19
N LYS A 121 -5.50 2.10 -13.26
CA LYS A 121 -6.20 3.32 -13.69
C LYS A 121 -7.69 3.08 -13.90
N LYS A 122 -8.04 1.99 -14.59
CA LYS A 122 -9.44 1.58 -14.80
C LYS A 122 -10.18 1.29 -13.49
N VAL A 123 -9.51 0.66 -12.52
CA VAL A 123 -10.11 0.42 -11.20
C VAL A 123 -10.26 1.72 -10.40
N ALA A 124 -9.25 2.59 -10.44
CA ALA A 124 -9.24 3.87 -9.73
C ALA A 124 -10.41 4.79 -10.14
N GLU A 125 -10.87 4.73 -11.39
CA GLU A 125 -12.07 5.45 -11.86
C GLU A 125 -13.32 5.13 -11.02
N GLY A 126 -13.42 3.92 -10.48
CA GLY A 126 -14.53 3.48 -9.62
C GLY A 126 -14.26 3.63 -8.12
N MET A 127 -13.08 4.08 -7.71
CA MET A 127 -12.67 4.18 -6.30
C MET A 127 -12.96 5.57 -5.69
N SER A 128 -14.02 6.24 -6.14
CA SER A 128 -14.49 7.47 -5.51
C SER A 128 -15.48 7.17 -4.39
N PHE A 129 -15.31 7.78 -3.22
CA PHE A 129 -16.42 7.92 -2.28
C PHE A 129 -17.46 8.84 -2.91
N GLY A 130 -18.73 8.42 -2.91
CA GLY A 130 -19.81 9.05 -3.68
C GLY A 130 -19.82 10.58 -3.56
N LYS A 131 -19.93 11.24 -4.71
CA LYS A 131 -20.43 12.62 -4.79
C LYS A 131 -21.94 12.61 -4.58
#